data_AF-A0A1I0SBZ6-F1
#
_entry.id   AF-A0A1I0SBZ6-F1
#
_cell.length_a   1.000
_cell.length_b   1.000
_cell.length_c   1.000
_cell.angle_alpha   90.00
_cell.angle_beta   90.00
_cell.angle_gamma   90.00
#
_symmetry.space_group_name_H-M   'P 1'
#
loop_
_entity.id
_entity.type
_entity.pdbx_description
1 polymer ?
#
loop_
_entity_poly.entity_id
_entity_poly.type
_entity_poly.pdbx_seq_one_letter_code
_entity_poly.pdbx_strand_id
1 'polypeptide(L)'
;MNQKIFEKLHAENLVNDTELAAVKTAKAQELFSLHWEIKTLLYLGVLLLSGGLGILIYKNIDTIGHQVILLIIGVICAGCFSYCIRKKAPFSWAKVSSPNAFFDYALLLGCLTFITFIGYLQFQYTAFGTAYGLATFIPLAVLTLSAYYFDHLGVLSMAVTNLAAWLGIAVTPFQVLSANDFGSERIIYTGIFLGAFLIALAFISTTKNLKKHFAFTYQNFGAHIIFIALIAAMCVFDVSWLIFGLGLAGVVYFILQQAFRDRSFYFVLISVLYGYIGFSIVVVRSLVAIDDIGALYLGLLYFIGSAIGVIVLLINLNKKIKHASI
;
A
#
# COMPACT_ATOMS: atom_id res chain seq x y z
N MET A 1 -14.71 29.26 9.98
CA MET A 1 -14.53 30.74 9.98
C MET A 1 -13.90 31.22 11.30
N ASN A 2 -12.85 32.07 11.29
CA ASN A 2 -12.10 32.42 12.51
C ASN A 2 -12.68 33.64 13.25
N GLN A 3 -13.54 33.38 14.24
CA GLN A 3 -14.24 34.38 15.06
C GLN A 3 -13.31 35.41 15.71
N LYS A 4 -12.10 35.00 16.11
CA LYS A 4 -11.13 35.90 16.76
C LYS A 4 -10.64 37.01 15.83
N ILE A 5 -10.64 36.77 14.52
CA ILE A 5 -10.24 37.78 13.53
C ILE A 5 -11.35 38.84 13.40
N PHE A 6 -12.62 38.42 13.35
CA PHE A 6 -13.75 39.35 13.23
C PHE A 6 -13.97 40.17 14.51
N GLU A 7 -13.70 39.60 15.69
CA GLU A 7 -13.71 40.36 16.96
C GLU A 7 -12.59 41.42 17.00
N LYS A 8 -11.43 41.12 16.43
CA LYS A 8 -10.33 42.08 16.31
C LYS A 8 -10.63 43.20 15.30
N LEU A 9 -11.22 42.86 14.15
CA LEU A 9 -11.62 43.83 13.13
C LEU A 9 -12.75 44.75 13.62
N HIS A 10 -13.65 44.23 14.45
CA HIS A 10 -14.66 45.04 15.15
C HIS A 10 -14.02 46.01 16.15
N ALA A 11 -13.05 45.55 16.95
CA ALA A 11 -12.30 46.41 17.87
C ALA A 11 -11.49 47.51 17.15
N GLU A 12 -11.10 47.28 15.90
CA GLU A 12 -10.43 48.27 15.03
C GLU A 12 -11.43 49.18 14.28
N ASN A 13 -12.74 49.10 14.56
CA ASN A 13 -13.85 49.82 13.89
C ASN A 13 -13.94 49.56 12.37
N LEU A 14 -13.39 48.44 11.89
CA LEU A 14 -13.43 48.05 10.48
C LEU A 14 -14.66 47.22 10.11
N VAL A 15 -15.40 46.72 11.11
CA VAL A 15 -16.61 45.88 10.97
C VAL A 15 -17.63 46.34 11.99
N ASN A 16 -18.90 46.46 11.60
CA ASN A 16 -19.97 46.93 12.49
C ASN A 16 -20.57 45.80 13.35
N ASP A 17 -21.37 46.17 14.36
CA ASP A 17 -22.01 45.20 15.28
C ASP A 17 -22.91 44.19 14.57
N THR A 18 -23.60 44.61 13.50
CA THR A 18 -24.52 43.78 12.74
C THR A 18 -23.78 42.72 11.91
N GLU A 19 -22.63 43.06 11.33
CA GLU A 19 -21.75 42.15 10.60
C GLU A 19 -21.08 41.16 11.55
N LEU A 20 -20.61 41.61 12.73
CA LEU A 20 -20.05 40.71 13.74
C LEU A 20 -21.11 39.72 14.26
N ALA A 21 -22.33 40.19 14.50
CA ALA A 21 -23.46 39.35 14.88
C ALA A 21 -23.82 38.33 13.79
N ALA A 22 -23.83 38.73 12.51
CA ALA A 22 -24.08 37.83 11.39
C ALA A 22 -23.03 36.71 11.29
N VAL A 23 -21.74 37.04 11.47
CA VAL A 23 -20.63 36.07 11.48
C VAL A 23 -20.74 35.11 12.67
N LYS A 24 -21.12 35.61 13.86
CA LYS A 24 -21.35 34.77 15.05
C LYS A 24 -22.53 33.81 14.84
N THR A 25 -23.64 34.27 14.28
CA THR A 25 -24.80 33.44 13.95
C THR A 25 -24.49 32.40 12.88
N ALA A 26 -23.80 32.78 11.80
CA ALA A 26 -23.42 31.86 10.72
C ALA A 26 -22.50 30.74 11.21
N LYS A 27 -21.59 31.04 12.15
CA LYS A 27 -20.73 30.03 12.79
C LYS A 27 -21.50 29.14 13.77
N ALA A 28 -22.47 29.69 14.51
CA ALA A 28 -23.35 28.91 15.37
C ALA A 28 -24.24 27.92 14.57
N GLN A 29 -24.51 28.24 13.30
CA GLN A 29 -25.25 27.39 12.36
C GLN A 29 -24.34 26.52 11.48
N GLU A 30 -23.03 26.49 11.73
CA GLU A 30 -22.09 25.65 10.96
C GLU A 30 -22.41 24.17 11.22
N LEU A 31 -22.95 23.50 10.20
CA LEU A 31 -23.35 22.10 10.28
C LEU A 31 -22.12 21.22 10.57
N PHE A 32 -22.16 20.48 11.68
CA PHE A 32 -21.12 19.51 11.99
C PHE A 32 -21.14 18.37 10.97
N SER A 33 -20.01 18.13 10.30
CA SER A 33 -19.89 17.07 9.31
C SER A 33 -19.81 15.71 10.00
N LEU A 34 -20.93 14.96 10.01
CA LEU A 34 -21.01 13.56 10.48
C LEU A 34 -20.36 12.53 9.52
N HIS A 35 -19.59 12.99 8.54
CA HIS A 35 -19.02 12.15 7.48
C HIS A 35 -18.15 11.01 8.05
N TRP A 36 -17.30 11.30 9.03
CA TRP A 36 -16.38 10.31 9.60
C TRP A 36 -17.09 9.32 10.52
N GLU A 37 -18.07 9.78 11.28
CA GLU A 37 -18.89 8.97 12.17
C GLU A 37 -19.70 7.95 11.37
N ILE A 38 -20.40 8.42 10.32
CA ILE A 38 -21.19 7.55 9.44
C ILE A 38 -20.29 6.56 8.71
N LYS A 39 -19.14 7.01 8.20
CA LYS A 39 -18.20 6.13 7.50
C LYS A 39 -17.59 5.08 8.42
N THR A 40 -17.31 5.43 9.68
CA THR A 40 -16.82 4.49 10.69
C THR A 40 -17.88 3.44 11.03
N LEU A 41 -19.13 3.86 11.28
CA LEU A 41 -20.24 2.94 11.54
C LEU A 41 -20.53 2.03 10.33
N LEU A 42 -20.47 2.57 9.11
CA LEU A 42 -20.64 1.80 7.88
C LEU A 42 -19.57 0.71 7.77
N TYR A 43 -18.28 1.05 7.94
CA TYR A 43 -17.20 0.07 7.87
C TYR A 43 -17.26 -0.95 9.00
N LEU A 44 -17.66 -0.55 10.20
CA LEU A 44 -17.89 -1.47 11.31
C LEU A 44 -19.04 -2.44 10.99
N GLY A 45 -20.14 -1.94 10.42
CA GLY A 45 -21.27 -2.76 9.98
C GLY A 45 -20.87 -3.76 8.90
N VAL A 46 -20.12 -3.33 7.89
CA VAL A 46 -19.59 -4.21 6.84
C VAL A 46 -18.66 -5.28 7.43
N LEU A 47 -17.80 -4.92 8.37
CA LEU A 47 -16.90 -5.86 9.05
C LEU A 47 -17.67 -6.90 9.86
N LEU A 48 -18.63 -6.47 10.68
CA LEU A 48 -19.47 -7.36 11.50
C LEU A 48 -20.34 -8.27 10.64
N LEU A 49 -20.92 -7.74 9.56
CA LEU A 49 -21.71 -8.53 8.62
C LEU A 49 -20.85 -9.57 7.90
N SER A 50 -19.70 -9.17 7.35
CA SER A 50 -18.80 -10.06 6.62
C SER A 50 -18.22 -11.14 7.55
N GLY A 51 -17.81 -10.76 8.76
CA GLY A 51 -17.33 -11.69 9.78
C GLY A 51 -18.43 -12.65 10.25
N GLY A 52 -19.63 -12.14 10.52
CA GLY A 52 -20.78 -12.96 10.93
C GLY A 52 -21.20 -13.97 9.86
N LEU A 53 -21.25 -13.53 8.59
CA LEU A 53 -21.58 -14.39 7.45
C LEU A 53 -20.47 -15.44 7.21
N GLY A 54 -19.20 -15.06 7.36
CA GLY A 54 -18.07 -15.99 7.32
C GLY A 54 -18.14 -17.07 8.41
N ILE A 55 -18.46 -16.70 9.66
CA ILE A 55 -18.65 -17.64 10.76
C ILE A 55 -19.84 -18.57 10.52
N LEU A 56 -20.95 -18.02 10.01
CA LEU A 56 -22.15 -18.81 9.70
C LEU A 56 -21.84 -19.86 8.63
N ILE A 57 -21.14 -19.48 7.56
CA ILE A 57 -20.69 -20.42 6.53
C ILE A 57 -19.77 -21.47 7.14
N TYR A 58 -18.77 -21.05 7.91
CA TYR A 58 -17.80 -21.98 8.53
C TYR A 58 -18.48 -23.02 9.41
N LYS A 59 -19.45 -22.61 10.24
CA LYS A 59 -20.18 -23.53 11.14
C LYS A 59 -21.17 -24.44 10.44
N ASN A 60 -21.65 -24.07 9.25
CA ASN A 60 -22.67 -24.84 8.51
C ASN A 60 -22.11 -25.43 7.21
N ILE A 61 -20.79 -25.47 7.05
CA ILE A 61 -20.13 -25.90 5.83
C ILE A 61 -20.44 -27.37 5.51
N ASP A 62 -20.54 -28.21 6.54
CA ASP A 62 -20.86 -29.63 6.44
C ASP A 62 -22.31 -29.87 6.00
N THR A 63 -23.24 -28.98 6.38
CA THR A 63 -24.67 -29.07 6.04
C THR A 63 -24.99 -28.47 4.67
N ILE A 64 -24.34 -27.34 4.30
CA ILE A 64 -24.54 -26.66 3.01
C ILE A 64 -23.84 -27.44 1.88
N GLY A 65 -22.70 -28.05 2.19
CA GLY A 65 -21.85 -28.75 1.23
C GLY A 65 -20.92 -27.80 0.48
N HIS A 66 -19.64 -28.17 0.41
CA HIS A 66 -18.59 -27.38 -0.24
C HIS A 66 -18.90 -27.04 -1.72
N GLN A 67 -19.61 -27.92 -2.43
CA GLN A 67 -19.98 -27.72 -3.84
C GLN A 67 -20.97 -26.57 -4.03
N VAL A 68 -21.93 -26.41 -3.11
CA VAL A 68 -22.92 -25.32 -3.18
C VAL A 68 -22.24 -23.98 -2.94
N ILE A 69 -21.30 -23.92 -2.00
CA ILE A 69 -20.51 -22.71 -1.73
C ILE A 69 -19.67 -22.34 -2.96
N LEU A 70 -18.97 -23.30 -3.55
CA LEU A 70 -18.22 -23.08 -4.79
C LEU A 70 -19.12 -22.62 -5.92
N LEU A 71 -20.30 -23.22 -6.09
CA LEU A 71 -21.28 -22.82 -7.10
C LEU A 71 -21.69 -21.35 -6.91
N ILE A 72 -22.03 -20.95 -5.69
CA ILE A 72 -22.43 -19.57 -5.37
C ILE A 72 -21.29 -18.59 -5.69
N ILE A 73 -20.06 -18.89 -5.23
CA ILE A 73 -18.89 -18.05 -5.52
C ILE A 73 -18.66 -17.96 -7.03
N GLY A 74 -18.75 -19.08 -7.74
CA GLY A 74 -18.60 -19.16 -9.18
C GLY A 74 -19.64 -18.34 -9.94
N VAL A 75 -20.91 -18.40 -9.54
CA VAL A 75 -22.01 -17.61 -10.13
C VAL A 75 -21.79 -16.12 -9.90
N ILE A 76 -21.39 -15.70 -8.69
CA ILE A 76 -21.09 -14.29 -8.39
C ILE A 76 -19.92 -13.82 -9.26
N CYS A 77 -18.82 -14.59 -9.27
CA CYS A 77 -17.64 -14.30 -10.08
C CYS A 77 -17.99 -14.15 -11.57
N ALA A 78 -18.70 -15.12 -12.14
CA ALA A 78 -19.12 -15.11 -13.53
C ALA A 78 -20.09 -13.94 -13.83
N GLY A 79 -21.02 -13.63 -12.93
CA GLY A 79 -21.94 -12.51 -13.04
C GLY A 79 -21.21 -11.16 -13.09
N CYS A 80 -20.25 -10.95 -12.18
CA CYS A 80 -19.41 -9.76 -12.13
C CYS A 80 -18.59 -9.58 -13.43
N PHE A 81 -17.85 -10.60 -13.85
CA PHE A 81 -17.07 -10.51 -15.09
C PHE A 81 -17.96 -10.33 -16.33
N SER A 82 -19.09 -11.02 -16.41
CA SER A 82 -20.04 -10.88 -17.52
C SER A 82 -20.59 -9.46 -17.60
N TYR A 83 -20.95 -8.86 -16.46
CA TYR A 83 -21.37 -7.47 -16.39
C TYR A 83 -20.26 -6.52 -16.90
N CYS A 84 -19.03 -6.68 -16.40
CA CYS A 84 -17.91 -5.83 -16.79
C CYS A 84 -17.57 -5.98 -18.28
N ILE A 85 -17.56 -7.20 -18.82
CA ILE A 85 -17.29 -7.45 -20.25
C ILE A 85 -18.34 -6.78 -21.15
N ARG A 86 -19.62 -6.77 -20.73
CA ARG A 86 -20.71 -6.15 -21.48
C ARG A 86 -20.72 -4.62 -21.43
N LYS A 87 -20.19 -4.03 -20.35
CA LYS A 87 -20.22 -2.58 -20.11
C LYS A 87 -18.88 -1.86 -20.30
N LYS A 88 -17.81 -2.59 -20.61
CA LYS A 88 -16.47 -2.03 -20.79
C LYS A 88 -16.40 -1.02 -21.95
N ALA A 89 -15.46 -0.09 -21.82
CA ALA A 89 -14.97 0.70 -22.93
C ALA A 89 -13.91 -0.10 -23.74
N PRO A 90 -13.59 0.32 -24.98
CA PRO A 90 -12.50 -0.26 -25.76
C PRO A 90 -11.15 -0.16 -25.03
N PHE A 91 -10.28 -1.15 -25.24
CA PHE A 91 -8.94 -1.13 -24.69
C PHE A 91 -8.13 0.05 -25.26
N SER A 92 -7.37 0.71 -24.40
CA SER A 92 -6.45 1.78 -24.76
C SER A 92 -5.22 1.73 -23.86
N TRP A 93 -4.05 2.11 -24.37
CA TRP A 93 -2.85 2.29 -23.56
C TRP A 93 -2.87 3.58 -22.71
N ALA A 94 -3.76 4.52 -23.04
CA ALA A 94 -4.05 5.68 -22.21
C ALA A 94 -5.04 5.31 -21.08
N LYS A 95 -5.25 6.26 -20.17
CA LYS A 95 -6.24 6.14 -19.10
C LYS A 95 -7.65 6.14 -19.68
N VAL A 96 -8.43 5.13 -19.32
CA VAL A 96 -9.85 4.97 -19.66
C VAL A 96 -10.65 5.19 -18.39
N SER A 97 -11.63 6.08 -18.44
CA SER A 97 -12.53 6.32 -17.31
C SER A 97 -13.47 5.13 -17.13
N SER A 98 -13.68 4.73 -15.87
CA SER A 98 -14.68 3.72 -15.55
C SER A 98 -16.08 4.22 -15.92
N PRO A 99 -16.96 3.36 -16.47
CA PRO A 99 -18.32 3.75 -16.83
C PRO A 99 -19.13 4.32 -15.67
N ASN A 100 -18.96 3.77 -14.46
CA ASN A 100 -19.58 4.22 -13.22
C ASN A 100 -18.90 3.54 -12.01
N ALA A 101 -19.15 4.04 -10.79
CA ALA A 101 -18.56 3.47 -9.59
C ALA A 101 -18.94 2.01 -9.33
N PHE A 102 -20.16 1.59 -9.70
CA PHE A 102 -20.60 0.20 -9.54
C PHE A 102 -19.78 -0.76 -10.39
N PHE A 103 -19.34 -0.35 -11.58
CA PHE A 103 -18.46 -1.13 -12.44
C PHE A 103 -17.14 -1.49 -11.75
N ASP A 104 -16.52 -0.53 -11.07
CA ASP A 104 -15.26 -0.73 -10.34
C ASP A 104 -15.46 -1.71 -9.18
N TYR A 105 -16.53 -1.53 -8.39
CA TYR A 105 -16.85 -2.45 -7.30
C TYR A 105 -17.24 -3.85 -7.78
N ALA A 106 -17.98 -3.96 -8.88
CA ALA A 106 -18.34 -5.26 -9.47
C ALA A 106 -17.10 -5.99 -9.97
N LEU A 107 -16.15 -5.29 -10.60
CA LEU A 107 -14.90 -5.88 -11.04
C LEU A 107 -14.04 -6.34 -9.86
N LEU A 108 -13.91 -5.51 -8.82
CA LEU A 108 -13.20 -5.87 -7.59
C LEU A 108 -13.81 -7.10 -6.92
N LEU A 109 -15.14 -7.16 -6.82
CA LEU A 109 -15.86 -8.31 -6.28
C LEU A 109 -15.63 -9.56 -7.12
N GLY A 110 -15.68 -9.45 -8.46
CA GLY A 110 -15.38 -10.56 -9.37
C GLY A 110 -13.96 -11.08 -9.20
N CYS A 111 -12.98 -10.18 -9.07
CA CYS A 111 -11.58 -10.53 -8.85
C CYS A 111 -11.35 -11.20 -7.48
N LEU A 112 -11.96 -10.68 -6.42
CA LEU A 112 -11.87 -11.25 -5.07
C LEU A 112 -12.51 -12.64 -5.02
N THR A 113 -13.73 -12.77 -5.52
CA THR A 113 -14.44 -14.05 -5.58
C THR A 113 -13.72 -15.06 -6.47
N PHE A 114 -13.03 -14.63 -7.53
CA PHE A 114 -12.17 -15.49 -8.33
C PHE A 114 -10.98 -16.05 -7.53
N ILE A 115 -10.26 -15.19 -6.80
CA ILE A 115 -9.16 -15.64 -5.92
C ILE A 115 -9.69 -16.62 -4.88
N THR A 116 -10.81 -16.29 -4.24
CA THR A 116 -11.46 -17.17 -3.26
C THR A 116 -11.88 -18.50 -3.88
N PHE A 117 -12.47 -18.48 -5.08
CA PHE A 117 -12.90 -19.69 -5.79
C PHE A 117 -11.72 -20.62 -6.05
N ILE A 118 -10.63 -20.11 -6.64
CA ILE A 118 -9.44 -20.91 -6.95
C ILE A 118 -8.77 -21.39 -5.66
N GLY A 119 -8.64 -20.54 -4.65
CA GLY A 119 -8.06 -20.90 -3.36
C GLY A 119 -8.85 -22.00 -2.66
N TYR A 120 -10.18 -21.90 -2.66
CA TYR A 120 -11.07 -22.90 -2.09
C TYR A 120 -11.03 -24.21 -2.88
N LEU A 121 -11.08 -24.13 -4.20
CA LEU A 121 -11.00 -25.28 -5.11
C LEU A 121 -9.69 -26.05 -4.89
N GLN A 122 -8.56 -25.35 -4.74
CA GLN A 122 -7.28 -25.98 -4.42
C GLN A 122 -7.25 -26.55 -3.00
N PHE A 123 -7.75 -25.82 -2.00
CA PHE A 123 -7.71 -26.26 -0.61
C PHE A 123 -8.55 -27.52 -0.37
N GLN A 124 -9.79 -27.54 -0.88
CA GLN A 124 -10.74 -28.61 -0.61
C GLN A 124 -10.59 -29.81 -1.54
N TYR A 125 -10.28 -29.55 -2.82
CA TYR A 125 -10.29 -30.60 -3.85
C TYR A 125 -8.92 -30.88 -4.43
N THR A 126 -7.87 -30.15 -4.02
CA THR A 126 -6.52 -30.28 -4.58
C THR A 126 -6.56 -30.28 -6.11
N ALA A 127 -7.35 -29.39 -6.69
CA ALA A 127 -7.68 -29.43 -8.11
C ALA A 127 -6.46 -29.32 -9.04
N PHE A 128 -5.39 -28.68 -8.57
CA PHE A 128 -4.09 -28.61 -9.26
C PHE A 128 -3.07 -29.60 -8.70
N GLY A 129 -3.51 -30.61 -7.94
CA GLY A 129 -2.65 -31.58 -7.26
C GLY A 129 -1.65 -30.91 -6.33
N THR A 130 -0.39 -31.35 -6.41
CA THR A 130 0.75 -30.78 -5.66
C THR A 130 1.31 -29.50 -6.27
N ALA A 131 0.81 -29.07 -7.43
CA ALA A 131 1.26 -27.85 -8.10
C ALA A 131 0.60 -26.60 -7.49
N TYR A 132 0.84 -26.34 -6.20
CA TYR A 132 0.32 -25.15 -5.49
C TYR A 132 0.69 -23.82 -6.16
N GLY A 133 1.80 -23.78 -6.90
CA GLY A 133 2.17 -22.63 -7.72
C GLY A 133 1.15 -22.29 -8.81
N LEU A 134 0.41 -23.27 -9.35
CA LEU A 134 -0.65 -23.01 -10.34
C LEU A 134 -1.86 -22.34 -9.68
N ALA A 135 -2.19 -22.73 -8.45
CA ALA A 135 -3.32 -22.18 -7.71
C ALA A 135 -3.15 -20.68 -7.41
N THR A 136 -1.91 -20.18 -7.33
CA THR A 136 -1.61 -18.75 -7.19
C THR A 136 -1.28 -18.09 -8.54
N PHE A 137 -0.71 -18.81 -9.51
CA PHE A 137 -0.41 -18.28 -10.84
C PHE A 137 -1.67 -17.96 -11.67
N ILE A 138 -2.68 -18.82 -11.64
CA ILE A 138 -3.92 -18.61 -12.42
C ILE A 138 -4.62 -17.31 -11.98
N PRO A 139 -4.84 -17.05 -10.67
CA PRO A 139 -5.30 -15.75 -10.20
C PRO A 139 -4.38 -14.60 -10.63
N LEU A 140 -3.06 -14.76 -10.57
CA LEU A 140 -2.12 -13.71 -10.98
C LEU A 140 -2.35 -13.31 -12.44
N ALA A 141 -2.45 -14.29 -13.34
CA ALA A 141 -2.67 -14.05 -14.75
C ALA A 141 -4.02 -13.34 -15.00
N VAL A 142 -5.11 -13.86 -14.42
CA VAL A 142 -6.45 -13.29 -14.59
C VAL A 142 -6.56 -11.89 -14.02
N LEU A 143 -5.99 -11.64 -12.83
CA LEU A 143 -5.97 -10.31 -12.21
C LEU A 143 -5.15 -9.32 -13.02
N THR A 144 -3.97 -9.73 -13.50
CA THR A 144 -3.10 -8.85 -14.31
C THR A 144 -3.79 -8.48 -15.62
N LEU A 145 -4.37 -9.46 -16.31
CA LEU A 145 -5.14 -9.23 -17.53
C LEU A 145 -6.34 -8.31 -17.25
N SER A 146 -7.09 -8.58 -16.18
CA SER A 146 -8.25 -7.76 -15.79
C SER A 146 -7.85 -6.33 -15.43
N ALA A 147 -6.74 -6.14 -14.71
CA ALA A 147 -6.24 -4.82 -14.35
C ALA A 147 -5.93 -3.98 -15.60
N TYR A 148 -5.21 -4.55 -16.57
CA TYR A 148 -4.86 -3.84 -17.82
C TYR A 148 -6.07 -3.64 -18.73
N TYR A 149 -6.93 -4.65 -18.82
CA TYR A 149 -8.04 -4.64 -19.75
C TYR A 149 -9.18 -3.72 -19.32
N PHE A 150 -9.51 -3.73 -18.03
CA PHE A 150 -10.55 -2.87 -17.44
C PHE A 150 -10.01 -1.57 -16.84
N ASP A 151 -8.70 -1.35 -16.93
CA ASP A 151 -8.00 -0.16 -16.47
C ASP A 151 -8.20 0.19 -14.99
N HIS A 152 -8.07 -0.81 -14.11
CA HIS A 152 -8.45 -0.69 -12.70
C HIS A 152 -7.26 -0.81 -11.74
N LEU A 153 -6.94 0.28 -11.03
CA LEU A 153 -5.81 0.36 -10.10
C LEU A 153 -5.94 -0.59 -8.89
N GLY A 154 -7.14 -0.76 -8.33
CA GLY A 154 -7.37 -1.71 -7.24
C GLY A 154 -7.08 -3.17 -7.63
N VAL A 155 -7.52 -3.60 -8.82
CA VAL A 155 -7.21 -4.93 -9.37
C VAL A 155 -5.71 -5.08 -9.65
N LEU A 156 -5.04 -4.03 -10.12
CA LEU A 156 -3.59 -4.03 -10.26
C LEU A 156 -2.88 -4.28 -8.93
N SER A 157 -3.29 -3.60 -7.87
CA SER A 157 -2.75 -3.83 -6.52
C SER A 157 -2.95 -5.27 -6.08
N MET A 158 -4.13 -5.87 -6.34
CA MET A 158 -4.36 -7.29 -6.06
C MET A 158 -3.47 -8.21 -6.89
N ALA A 159 -3.25 -7.92 -8.18
CA ALA A 159 -2.33 -8.67 -9.02
C ALA A 159 -0.90 -8.62 -8.47
N VAL A 160 -0.42 -7.45 -8.04
CA VAL A 160 0.93 -7.31 -7.44
C VAL A 160 1.04 -8.07 -6.12
N THR A 161 0.02 -7.99 -5.25
CA THR A 161 -0.01 -8.79 -4.01
C THR A 161 0.01 -10.29 -4.30
N ASN A 162 -0.75 -10.73 -5.31
CA ASN A 162 -0.79 -12.14 -5.69
C ASN A 162 0.51 -12.59 -6.39
N LEU A 163 1.22 -11.70 -7.09
CA LEU A 163 2.57 -11.95 -7.60
C LEU A 163 3.56 -12.18 -6.46
N ALA A 164 3.52 -11.35 -5.42
CA ALA A 164 4.34 -11.53 -4.23
C ALA A 164 4.04 -12.88 -3.54
N ALA A 165 2.76 -13.27 -3.46
CA ALA A 165 2.36 -14.57 -2.93
C ALA A 165 2.87 -15.74 -3.78
N TRP A 166 2.74 -15.65 -5.12
CA TRP A 166 3.22 -16.67 -6.04
C TRP A 166 4.76 -16.85 -5.99
N LEU A 167 5.50 -15.76 -5.82
CA LEU A 167 6.95 -15.77 -5.63
C LEU A 167 7.38 -16.30 -4.24
N GLY A 168 6.44 -16.58 -3.35
CA GLY A 168 6.72 -17.13 -2.01
C GLY A 168 7.07 -16.09 -0.95
N ILE A 169 6.82 -14.79 -1.20
CA ILE A 169 6.95 -13.75 -0.16
C ILE A 169 5.79 -13.84 0.85
N ALA A 170 4.59 -14.21 0.38
CA ALA A 170 3.46 -14.46 1.26
C ALA A 170 3.54 -15.89 1.82
N VAL A 171 4.42 -16.09 2.80
CA VAL A 171 4.34 -17.26 3.67
C VAL A 171 3.15 -17.02 4.62
N THR A 172 2.34 -18.04 4.91
CA THR A 172 1.25 -17.84 5.86
C THR A 172 1.83 -17.37 7.21
N PRO A 173 1.22 -16.39 7.91
CA PRO A 173 1.73 -15.90 9.19
C PRO A 173 2.00 -17.04 10.19
N PHE A 174 1.16 -18.09 10.15
CA PHE A 174 1.33 -19.29 10.94
C PHE A 174 2.62 -20.07 10.60
N GLN A 175 2.99 -20.21 9.32
CA GLN A 175 4.23 -20.87 8.92
C GLN A 175 5.47 -20.07 9.31
N VAL A 176 5.45 -18.74 9.19
CA VAL A 176 6.57 -17.90 9.65
C VAL A 176 6.76 -18.04 11.17
N LEU A 177 5.66 -18.00 11.92
CA LEU A 177 5.68 -18.10 13.38
C LEU A 177 6.08 -19.50 13.87
N SER A 178 5.62 -20.55 13.21
CA SER A 178 5.93 -21.94 13.59
C SER A 178 7.30 -22.42 13.10
N ALA A 179 7.80 -21.90 11.97
CA ALA A 179 9.14 -22.19 11.47
C ALA A 179 10.23 -21.27 12.04
N ASN A 180 9.84 -20.18 12.72
CA ASN A 180 10.74 -19.10 13.18
C ASN A 180 11.65 -18.54 12.07
N ASP A 181 11.20 -18.64 10.81
CA ASP A 181 11.99 -18.36 9.61
C ASP A 181 11.88 -16.88 9.19
N PHE A 182 12.10 -15.99 10.16
CA PHE A 182 12.03 -14.54 9.96
C PHE A 182 13.21 -13.98 9.13
N GLY A 183 14.20 -14.82 8.81
CA GLY A 183 15.45 -14.45 8.16
C GLY A 183 15.77 -15.25 6.90
N SER A 184 14.80 -15.87 6.23
CA SER A 184 15.13 -16.68 5.05
C SER A 184 15.78 -15.82 3.96
N GLU A 185 16.99 -16.22 3.56
CA GLU A 185 17.74 -15.56 2.48
C GLU A 185 16.92 -15.53 1.19
N ARG A 186 16.13 -16.58 0.96
CA ARG A 186 15.23 -16.70 -0.20
C ARG A 186 14.20 -15.57 -0.23
N ILE A 187 13.50 -15.28 0.88
CA ILE A 187 12.50 -14.20 0.90
C ILE A 187 13.18 -12.84 0.68
N ILE A 188 14.38 -12.64 1.22
CA ILE A 188 15.15 -11.41 1.04
C ILE A 188 15.51 -11.21 -0.45
N TYR A 189 16.14 -12.19 -1.09
CA TYR A 189 16.51 -12.09 -2.50
C TYR A 189 15.28 -11.96 -3.42
N THR A 190 14.21 -12.71 -3.15
CA THR A 190 12.95 -12.59 -3.88
C THR A 190 12.32 -11.22 -3.70
N GLY A 191 12.37 -10.63 -2.50
CA GLY A 191 11.90 -9.28 -2.22
C GLY A 191 12.71 -8.22 -2.97
N ILE A 192 14.05 -8.32 -2.97
CA ILE A 192 14.91 -7.42 -3.74
C ILE A 192 14.57 -7.52 -5.23
N PHE A 193 14.46 -8.73 -5.76
CA PHE A 193 14.12 -8.97 -7.16
C PHE A 193 12.74 -8.40 -7.51
N LEU A 194 11.70 -8.72 -6.75
CA LEU A 194 10.34 -8.23 -7.00
C LEU A 194 10.28 -6.71 -6.90
N GLY A 195 10.90 -6.12 -5.89
CA GLY A 195 10.93 -4.67 -5.71
C GLY A 195 11.59 -3.97 -6.90
N ALA A 196 12.76 -4.47 -7.34
CA ALA A 196 13.45 -3.96 -8.53
C ALA A 196 12.63 -4.15 -9.81
N PHE A 197 11.99 -5.30 -9.97
CA PHE A 197 11.11 -5.59 -11.11
C PHE A 197 9.93 -4.62 -11.20
N LEU A 198 9.26 -4.33 -10.09
CA LEU A 198 8.13 -3.40 -10.05
C LEU A 198 8.59 -1.94 -10.30
N ILE A 199 9.75 -1.52 -9.77
CA ILE A 199 10.33 -0.21 -10.09
C ILE A 199 10.66 -0.11 -11.59
N ALA A 200 11.20 -1.17 -12.19
CA ALA A 200 11.45 -1.22 -13.63
C ALA A 200 10.14 -1.12 -14.44
N LEU A 201 9.06 -1.81 -14.02
CA LEU A 201 7.74 -1.67 -14.65
C LEU A 201 7.20 -0.24 -14.54
N ALA A 202 7.37 0.43 -13.40
CA ALA A 202 6.98 1.83 -13.24
C ALA A 202 7.74 2.75 -14.21
N PHE A 203 9.05 2.53 -14.37
CA PHE A 203 9.88 3.27 -15.30
C PHE A 203 9.49 3.02 -16.76
N ILE A 204 9.25 1.76 -17.14
CA ILE A 204 8.80 1.39 -18.50
C ILE A 204 7.42 1.98 -18.80
N SER A 205 6.48 1.88 -17.86
CA SER A 205 5.13 2.45 -17.97
C SER A 205 5.17 3.96 -18.21
N THR A 206 6.07 4.66 -17.51
CA THR A 206 6.25 6.11 -17.64
C THR A 206 6.93 6.50 -18.96
N THR A 207 8.02 5.83 -19.32
CA THR A 207 8.84 6.17 -20.50
C THR A 207 8.16 5.80 -21.83
N LYS A 208 7.48 4.65 -21.87
CA LYS A 208 6.77 4.19 -23.08
C LYS A 208 5.30 4.67 -23.14
N ASN A 209 4.85 5.46 -22.17
CA ASN A 209 3.44 5.87 -22.03
C ASN A 209 2.44 4.70 -22.04
N LEU A 210 2.85 3.54 -21.49
CA LEU A 210 2.01 2.34 -21.39
C LEU A 210 1.28 2.37 -20.05
N LYS A 211 -0.01 2.73 -20.06
CA LYS A 211 -0.83 2.86 -18.83
C LYS A 211 -0.10 3.69 -17.77
N LYS A 212 0.39 4.88 -18.15
CA LYS A 212 1.27 5.73 -17.31
C LYS A 212 0.76 5.93 -15.86
N HIS A 213 -0.55 5.95 -15.65
CA HIS A 213 -1.16 6.06 -14.31
C HIS A 213 -0.96 4.83 -13.42
N PHE A 214 -0.55 3.68 -13.96
CA PHE A 214 -0.16 2.49 -13.18
C PHE A 214 1.23 2.64 -12.57
N ALA A 215 2.07 3.52 -13.12
CA ALA A 215 3.46 3.71 -12.67
C ALA A 215 3.54 4.04 -11.17
N PHE A 216 2.61 4.84 -10.64
CA PHE A 216 2.56 5.14 -9.21
C PHE A 216 2.37 3.87 -8.38
N THR A 217 1.42 3.00 -8.74
CA THR A 217 1.17 1.75 -8.02
C THR A 217 2.38 0.82 -8.07
N TYR A 218 2.97 0.64 -9.25
CA TYR A 218 4.18 -0.16 -9.42
C TYR A 218 5.35 0.35 -8.58
N GLN A 219 5.61 1.66 -8.63
CA GLN A 219 6.69 2.28 -7.85
C GLN A 219 6.43 2.21 -6.36
N ASN A 220 5.17 2.39 -5.92
CA ASN A 220 4.78 2.31 -4.52
C ASN A 220 5.08 0.92 -3.93
N PHE A 221 4.56 -0.14 -4.55
CA PHE A 221 4.85 -1.50 -4.10
C PHE A 221 6.33 -1.83 -4.23
N GLY A 222 6.94 -1.49 -5.36
CA GLY A 222 8.35 -1.76 -5.63
C GLY A 222 9.29 -1.13 -4.59
N ALA A 223 9.08 0.15 -4.27
CA ALA A 223 9.86 0.89 -3.28
C ALA A 223 9.75 0.28 -1.88
N HIS A 224 8.53 0.04 -1.39
CA HIS A 224 8.35 -0.55 -0.06
C HIS A 224 8.96 -1.95 0.04
N ILE A 225 8.74 -2.81 -0.96
CA ILE A 225 9.26 -4.18 -0.96
C ILE A 225 10.79 -4.18 -0.98
N ILE A 226 11.43 -3.41 -1.88
CA ILE A 226 12.89 -3.38 -1.96
C ILE A 226 13.53 -2.77 -0.71
N PHE A 227 12.93 -1.71 -0.13
CA PHE A 227 13.45 -1.10 1.09
C PHE A 227 13.39 -2.07 2.27
N ILE A 228 12.25 -2.75 2.47
CA ILE A 228 12.08 -3.74 3.54
C ILE A 228 13.07 -4.91 3.33
N ALA A 229 13.20 -5.40 2.09
CA ALA A 229 14.10 -6.51 1.80
C ALA A 229 15.58 -6.15 2.04
N LEU A 230 16.02 -4.95 1.64
CA LEU A 230 17.39 -4.50 1.89
C LEU A 230 17.67 -4.24 3.37
N ILE A 231 16.72 -3.68 4.11
CA ILE A 231 16.84 -3.53 5.58
C ILE A 231 16.91 -4.91 6.25
N ALA A 232 16.05 -5.85 5.86
CA ALA A 232 16.11 -7.22 6.36
C ALA A 232 17.48 -7.85 6.05
N ALA A 233 18.02 -7.65 4.85
CA ALA A 233 19.34 -8.12 4.46
C ALA A 233 20.46 -7.55 5.37
N MET A 234 20.39 -6.26 5.71
CA MET A 234 21.35 -5.64 6.64
C MET A 234 21.30 -6.23 8.05
N CYS A 235 20.14 -6.75 8.48
CA CYS A 235 19.96 -7.36 9.79
C CYS A 235 20.34 -8.84 9.82
N VAL A 236 20.10 -9.57 8.73
CA VAL A 236 20.26 -11.03 8.65
C VAL A 236 21.66 -11.45 8.21
N PHE A 237 22.28 -10.73 7.27
CA PHE A 237 23.60 -11.12 6.74
C PHE A 237 24.74 -10.47 7.50
N ASP A 238 25.51 -11.23 8.29
CA ASP A 238 26.55 -10.63 9.13
C ASP A 238 27.81 -10.17 8.38
N VAL A 239 28.17 -10.81 7.27
CA VAL A 239 29.39 -10.45 6.50
C VAL A 239 29.09 -9.38 5.45
N SER A 240 27.96 -9.51 4.74
CA SER A 240 27.62 -8.67 3.58
C SER A 240 26.65 -7.51 3.88
N TRP A 241 26.30 -7.26 5.15
CA TRP A 241 25.36 -6.20 5.53
C TRP A 241 25.71 -4.82 4.96
N LEU A 242 27.01 -4.47 4.88
CA LEU A 242 27.45 -3.19 4.30
C LEU A 242 27.13 -3.08 2.81
N ILE A 243 27.21 -4.18 2.06
CA ILE A 243 26.87 -4.20 0.63
C ILE A 243 25.37 -3.91 0.47
N PHE A 244 24.53 -4.51 1.31
CA PHE A 244 23.09 -4.21 1.32
C PHE A 244 22.79 -2.80 1.80
N GLY A 245 23.57 -2.25 2.73
CA GLY A 245 23.49 -0.84 3.13
C GLY A 245 23.84 0.13 1.99
N LEU A 246 24.86 -0.18 1.20
CA LEU A 246 25.19 0.58 -0.02
C LEU A 246 24.10 0.43 -1.08
N GLY A 247 23.54 -0.77 -1.25
CA GLY A 247 22.39 -1.02 -2.10
C GLY A 247 21.18 -0.17 -1.69
N LEU A 248 20.89 -0.10 -0.38
CA LEU A 248 19.82 0.73 0.18
C LEU A 248 20.06 2.21 -0.11
N ALA A 249 21.28 2.71 0.12
CA ALA A 249 21.64 4.09 -0.21
C ALA A 249 21.47 4.39 -1.70
N GLY A 250 21.84 3.45 -2.58
CA GLY A 250 21.64 3.56 -4.03
C GLY A 250 20.17 3.65 -4.42
N VAL A 251 19.31 2.81 -3.82
CA VAL A 251 17.86 2.85 -4.07
C VAL A 251 17.22 4.13 -3.51
N VAL A 252 17.61 4.55 -2.30
CA VAL A 252 17.17 5.83 -1.71
C VAL A 252 17.52 6.99 -2.64
N TYR A 253 18.76 7.03 -3.13
CA TYR A 253 19.20 8.07 -4.06
C TYR A 253 18.39 8.06 -5.36
N PHE A 254 18.19 6.90 -5.97
CA PHE A 254 17.41 6.74 -7.20
C PHE A 254 15.96 7.22 -7.02
N ILE A 255 15.27 6.77 -5.95
CA ILE A 255 13.88 7.15 -5.69
C ILE A 255 13.79 8.63 -5.33
N LEU A 256 14.74 9.21 -4.60
CA LEU A 256 14.77 10.64 -4.30
C LEU A 256 14.90 11.48 -5.58
N GLN A 257 15.81 11.11 -6.50
CA GLN A 257 15.92 11.79 -7.79
C GLN A 257 14.60 11.77 -8.55
N GLN A 258 13.97 10.60 -8.63
CA GLN A 258 12.68 10.45 -9.28
C GLN A 258 11.58 11.25 -8.58
N ALA A 259 11.56 11.25 -7.25
CA ALA A 259 10.58 11.98 -6.45
C ALA A 259 10.68 13.50 -6.64
N PHE A 260 11.88 14.05 -6.79
CA PHE A 260 12.06 15.47 -7.12
C PHE A 260 11.63 15.79 -8.55
N ARG A 261 11.93 14.92 -9.52
CA ARG A 261 11.46 15.07 -10.91
C ARG A 261 9.94 15.06 -10.99
N ASP A 262 9.31 14.11 -10.30
CA ASP A 262 7.87 13.88 -10.34
C ASP A 262 7.13 14.73 -9.28
N ARG A 263 7.86 15.56 -8.51
CA ARG A 263 7.36 16.43 -7.42
C ARG A 263 6.52 15.69 -6.37
N SER A 264 6.85 14.43 -6.12
CA SER A 264 6.14 13.59 -5.16
C SER A 264 6.79 13.66 -3.78
N PHE A 265 6.20 14.45 -2.87
CA PHE A 265 6.65 14.48 -1.47
C PHE A 265 6.51 13.11 -0.78
N TYR A 266 5.52 12.30 -1.18
CA TYR A 266 5.32 10.96 -0.64
C TYR A 266 6.56 10.07 -0.83
N PHE A 267 7.13 10.05 -2.04
CA PHE A 267 8.34 9.25 -2.32
C PHE A 267 9.59 9.81 -1.64
N VAL A 268 9.66 11.14 -1.41
CA VAL A 268 10.70 11.74 -0.58
C VAL A 268 10.58 11.28 0.87
N LEU A 269 9.38 11.34 1.43
CA LEU A 269 9.11 10.95 2.81
C LEU A 269 9.54 9.50 3.06
N ILE A 270 9.04 8.55 2.27
CA ILE A 270 9.36 7.14 2.50
C ILE A 270 10.86 6.86 2.30
N SER A 271 11.51 7.49 1.32
CA SER A 271 12.95 7.28 1.07
C SER A 271 13.82 7.80 2.21
N VAL A 272 13.47 8.95 2.78
CA VAL A 272 14.15 9.50 3.97
C VAL A 272 13.92 8.61 5.19
N LEU A 273 12.69 8.12 5.41
CA LEU A 273 12.38 7.24 6.54
C LEU A 273 13.13 5.90 6.44
N TYR A 274 13.08 5.22 5.29
CA TYR A 274 13.81 3.97 5.10
C TYR A 274 15.32 4.17 5.10
N GLY A 275 15.82 5.24 4.49
CA GLY A 275 17.23 5.61 4.55
C GLY A 275 17.70 5.88 5.98
N TYR A 276 16.87 6.53 6.80
CA TYR A 276 17.14 6.77 8.21
C TYR A 276 17.21 5.46 9.02
N ILE A 277 16.29 4.53 8.77
CA ILE A 277 16.31 3.20 9.42
C ILE A 277 17.60 2.47 9.05
N GLY A 278 17.94 2.40 7.76
CA GLY A 278 19.17 1.75 7.30
C GLY A 278 20.45 2.37 7.86
N PHE A 279 20.53 3.71 7.84
CA PHE A 279 21.66 4.42 8.43
C PHE A 279 21.76 4.18 9.94
N SER A 280 20.63 4.14 10.65
CA SER A 280 20.61 3.82 12.08
C SER A 280 21.09 2.41 12.37
N ILE A 281 20.81 1.43 11.50
CA ILE A 281 21.37 0.07 11.63
C ILE A 281 22.90 0.11 11.52
N VAL A 282 23.46 0.90 10.60
CA VAL A 282 24.92 1.06 10.48
C VAL A 282 25.52 1.66 11.75
N VAL A 283 24.92 2.72 12.27
CA VAL A 283 25.38 3.38 13.50
C VAL A 283 25.30 2.43 14.69
N VAL A 284 24.17 1.75 14.89
CA VAL A 284 23.98 0.82 16.00
C VAL A 284 24.96 -0.36 15.91
N ARG A 285 25.10 -1.00 14.75
CA ARG A 285 26.06 -2.11 14.58
C ARG A 285 27.50 -1.66 14.85
N SER A 286 27.86 -0.44 14.45
CA SER A 286 29.19 0.13 14.69
C SER A 286 29.42 0.42 16.18
N LEU A 287 28.40 0.94 16.89
CA LEU A 287 28.48 1.20 18.34
C LEU A 287 28.55 -0.09 19.16
N VAL A 288 27.76 -1.11 18.80
CA VAL A 288 27.78 -2.42 19.46
C VAL A 288 29.15 -3.09 19.32
N ALA A 289 29.84 -2.90 18.19
CA ALA A 289 31.18 -3.44 17.98
C ALA A 289 32.26 -2.82 18.89
N ILE A 290 32.01 -1.68 19.53
CA ILE A 290 32.95 -1.01 20.46
C ILE A 290 32.90 -1.65 21.86
N ASP A 291 31.79 -2.32 22.22
CA ASP A 291 31.56 -3.00 23.51
C ASP A 291 31.84 -2.12 24.76
N ASP A 292 31.46 -0.84 24.69
CA ASP A 292 31.66 0.14 25.77
C ASP A 292 30.34 0.77 26.25
N ILE A 293 30.24 1.06 27.55
CA ILE A 293 29.06 1.69 28.15
C ILE A 293 28.84 3.10 27.56
N GLY A 294 29.90 3.83 27.23
CA GLY A 294 29.85 5.11 26.53
C GLY A 294 29.20 5.01 25.14
N ALA A 295 29.38 3.89 24.43
CA ALA A 295 28.73 3.65 23.14
C ALA A 295 27.20 3.57 23.26
N LEU A 296 26.68 3.07 24.37
CA LEU A 296 25.24 3.03 24.65
C LEU A 296 24.67 4.45 24.87
N TYR A 297 25.37 5.29 25.64
CA TYR A 297 24.98 6.71 25.81
C TYR A 297 25.03 7.48 24.49
N LEU A 298 26.06 7.26 23.67
CA LEU A 298 26.17 7.85 22.33
C LEU A 298 25.03 7.39 21.41
N GLY A 299 24.62 6.12 21.49
CA GLY A 299 23.48 5.59 20.74
C GLY A 299 22.17 6.29 21.09
N LEU A 300 21.91 6.51 22.38
CA LEU A 300 20.72 7.25 22.84
C LEU A 300 20.72 8.71 22.35
N LEU A 301 21.87 9.40 22.49
CA LEU A 301 22.02 10.78 22.00
C LEU A 301 21.86 10.86 20.47
N TYR A 302 22.40 9.88 19.75
CA TYR A 302 22.23 9.74 18.31
C TYR A 302 20.75 9.72 17.94
N PHE A 303 19.94 8.82 18.51
CA PHE A 303 18.52 8.70 18.15
C PHE A 303 17.72 9.99 18.40
N ILE A 304 18.01 10.72 19.49
CA ILE A 304 17.36 12.00 19.78
C ILE A 304 17.74 13.04 18.73
N GLY A 305 19.05 13.23 18.50
CA GLY A 305 19.56 14.23 17.56
C GLY A 305 19.16 13.93 16.11
N SER A 306 19.26 12.68 15.70
CA SER A 306 18.93 12.24 14.34
C SER A 306 17.44 12.31 14.06
N ALA A 307 16.58 12.02 15.03
CA ALA A 307 15.13 12.16 14.86
C ALA A 307 14.74 13.63 14.62
N ILE A 308 15.30 14.57 15.40
CA ILE A 308 15.10 16.01 15.18
C ILE A 308 15.63 16.40 13.79
N GLY A 309 16.83 15.94 13.44
CA GLY A 309 17.43 16.19 12.13
C GLY A 309 16.57 15.71 10.96
N VAL A 310 15.99 14.51 11.04
CA VAL A 310 15.08 13.94 10.04
C VAL A 310 13.80 14.77 9.92
N ILE A 311 13.21 15.20 11.05
CA ILE A 311 12.02 16.06 11.03
C ILE A 311 12.33 17.40 10.33
N VAL A 312 13.44 18.05 10.70
CA VAL A 312 13.87 19.32 10.08
C VAL A 312 14.15 19.14 8.59
N LEU A 313 14.82 18.05 8.21
CA LEU A 313 15.08 17.69 6.81
C LEU A 313 13.76 17.56 6.04
N LEU A 314 12.80 16.79 6.55
CA LEU A 314 11.50 16.60 5.90
C LEU A 314 10.72 17.91 5.74
N ILE A 315 10.75 18.79 6.75
CA ILE A 315 10.14 20.13 6.65
C ILE A 315 10.78 20.94 5.52
N ASN A 316 12.11 20.94 5.43
CA ASN A 316 12.84 21.68 4.40
C ASN A 316 12.60 21.10 2.99
N LEU A 317 12.57 19.77 2.86
CA LEU A 317 12.27 19.11 1.59
C LEU A 317 10.83 19.35 1.14
N ASN A 318 9.86 19.35 2.07
CA ASN A 318 8.46 19.71 1.77
C ASN A 318 8.36 21.14 1.23
N LYS A 319 9.02 22.10 1.89
CA LYS A 319 9.09 23.48 1.42
C LYS A 319 9.69 23.57 0.02
N LYS A 320 10.80 22.88 -0.25
CA LYS A 320 11.48 22.89 -1.57
C LYS A 320 10.57 22.38 -2.69
N ILE A 321 9.81 21.30 -2.45
CA ILE A 321 8.87 20.75 -3.45
C ILE A 321 7.68 21.69 -3.68
N LYS A 322 7.16 22.32 -2.62
CA LYS A 322 6.04 23.28 -2.71
C LYS A 322 6.43 24.61 -3.34
N HIS A 323 7.64 25.12 -3.11
CA HIS A 323 8.07 26.40 -3.69
C HIS A 323 8.49 26.28 -5.15
N ALA A 324 8.84 25.08 -5.64
CA ALA A 324 9.08 24.84 -7.07
C ALA A 324 7.80 24.78 -7.92
N SER A 325 6.61 24.89 -7.31
CA SER A 325 5.31 24.93 -8.00
C SER A 325 4.72 26.33 -8.20
N ILE A 326 5.46 27.38 -7.84
CA ILE A 326 5.19 28.79 -8.17
C ILE A 326 6.25 29.21 -9.20
#